data_AF-A0AA40E1P5-F1
#
_entry.id   AF-A0AA40E1P5-F1
#
_cell.length_a   1.000
_cell.length_b   1.000
_cell.length_c   1.000
_cell.angle_alpha   90.00
_cell.angle_beta   90.00
_cell.angle_gamma   90.00
#
_symmetry.space_group_name_H-M   'P 1'
#
loop_
_entity.id
_entity.type
_entity.pdbx_description
1 polymer ?
#
loop_
_entity_poly.entity_id
_entity_poly.type
_entity_poly.pdbx_seq_one_letter_code
_entity_poly.pdbx_strand_id
1 'polypeptide(L)'
;PVSEHPVTACRSYAGLGYYTAVNTARANYDLLVRYQVIRVTYPNSLELYRLLRVEARSLVNGRLFNATARAEVIISAGALYMSTILQRSSIGLASFL
;
A
#
# COMPACT_ATOMS: atom_id res chain seq x y z
N PRO A 1 -22.89 0.96 -19.10
CA PRO A 1 -22.60 0.12 -17.92
C PRO A 1 -22.32 1.00 -16.69
N VAL A 2 -23.29 1.09 -15.77
CA VAL A 2 -23.11 1.79 -14.49
C VAL A 2 -22.47 0.81 -13.49
N SER A 3 -21.43 1.23 -12.77
CA SER A 3 -20.81 0.42 -11.72
C SER A 3 -21.74 0.33 -10.51
N GLU A 4 -22.74 -0.54 -10.63
CA GLU A 4 -23.88 -0.66 -9.72
C GLU A 4 -23.97 -2.10 -9.17
N HIS A 5 -24.29 -2.22 -7.89
CA HIS A 5 -24.56 -3.49 -7.26
C HIS A 5 -25.96 -3.97 -7.67
N PRO A 6 -26.10 -5.17 -8.27
CA PRO A 6 -27.33 -5.57 -8.99
C PRO A 6 -28.56 -5.75 -8.09
N VAL A 7 -28.37 -5.84 -6.76
CA VAL A 7 -29.48 -6.04 -5.80
C VAL A 7 -29.82 -4.76 -5.05
N THR A 8 -28.84 -3.89 -4.78
CA THR A 8 -29.01 -2.76 -3.85
C THR A 8 -29.02 -1.41 -4.55
N ALA A 9 -28.77 -1.39 -5.87
CA ALA A 9 -28.60 -0.18 -6.66
C ALA A 9 -27.51 0.79 -6.15
N CYS A 10 -26.66 0.35 -5.21
CA CYS A 10 -25.56 1.12 -4.68
C CYS A 10 -24.34 1.05 -5.59
N ARG A 11 -23.39 1.98 -5.42
CA ARG A 11 -22.10 1.95 -6.14
C ARG A 11 -21.35 0.64 -5.87
N SER A 12 -20.97 -0.07 -6.94
CA SER A 12 -20.04 -1.20 -6.88
C SER A 12 -18.60 -0.70 -6.91
N TYR A 13 -17.82 -1.01 -5.86
CA TYR A 13 -16.40 -0.67 -5.78
C TYR A 13 -15.61 -1.64 -4.90
N ALA A 14 -14.30 -1.70 -5.11
CA ALA A 14 -13.41 -2.70 -4.50
C ALA A 14 -13.42 -2.68 -2.96
N GLY A 15 -13.61 -1.52 -2.34
CA GLY A 15 -13.67 -1.40 -0.89
C GLY A 15 -14.83 -2.19 -0.27
N LEU A 16 -15.95 -2.33 -0.98
CA LEU A 16 -17.04 -3.18 -0.51
C LEU A 16 -16.76 -4.66 -0.81
N GLY A 17 -16.54 -4.97 -2.09
CA GLY A 17 -16.48 -6.35 -2.56
C GLY A 17 -15.27 -7.14 -2.08
N TYR A 18 -14.11 -6.49 -1.90
CA TYR A 18 -12.85 -7.16 -1.56
C TYR A 18 -12.35 -6.87 -0.14
N TYR A 19 -12.92 -5.89 0.55
CA TYR A 19 -12.54 -5.57 1.93
C TYR A 19 -13.70 -5.77 2.91
N THR A 20 -14.73 -4.90 2.90
CA THR A 20 -15.78 -4.97 3.94
C THR A 20 -16.53 -6.29 3.96
N ALA A 21 -16.73 -6.92 2.80
CA ALA A 21 -17.41 -8.22 2.68
C ALA A 21 -16.68 -9.37 3.39
N VAL A 22 -15.37 -9.27 3.63
CA VAL A 22 -14.55 -10.35 4.20
C VAL A 22 -13.87 -9.97 5.51
N ASN A 23 -13.76 -8.68 5.82
CA ASN A 23 -12.98 -8.18 6.95
C ASN A 23 -13.48 -8.71 8.31
N THR A 24 -14.80 -8.84 8.48
CA THR A 24 -15.38 -9.36 9.75
C THR A 24 -15.02 -10.80 10.04
N ALA A 25 -14.72 -11.60 9.01
CA ALA A 25 -14.36 -13.01 9.14
C ALA A 25 -12.83 -13.26 9.10
N ARG A 26 -12.02 -12.25 8.75
CA ARG A 26 -10.57 -12.39 8.54
C ARG A 26 -9.77 -11.56 9.53
N ALA A 27 -9.46 -12.15 10.67
CA ALA A 27 -8.65 -11.52 11.73
C ALA A 27 -7.21 -11.17 11.30
N ASN A 28 -6.73 -11.69 10.17
CA ASN A 28 -5.42 -11.43 9.60
C ASN A 28 -5.43 -10.39 8.46
N TYR A 29 -6.53 -9.65 8.27
CA TYR A 29 -6.68 -8.66 7.20
C TYR A 29 -6.72 -7.22 7.74
N ASP A 30 -5.55 -6.73 8.16
CA ASP A 30 -5.43 -5.37 8.71
C ASP A 30 -5.55 -4.28 7.64
N LEU A 31 -6.17 -3.15 8.00
CA LEU A 31 -6.23 -1.94 7.18
C LEU A 31 -5.84 -0.71 8.00
N LEU A 32 -4.73 -0.07 7.62
CA LEU A 32 -4.29 1.19 8.21
C LEU A 32 -4.64 2.37 7.30
N VAL A 33 -5.72 3.09 7.63
CA VAL A 33 -6.17 4.27 6.88
C VAL A 33 -5.49 5.56 7.37
N ARG A 34 -5.55 6.62 6.57
CA ARG A 34 -4.95 7.95 6.87
C ARG A 34 -3.43 7.91 7.05
N TYR A 35 -2.76 6.98 6.37
CA TYR A 35 -1.31 6.93 6.23
C TYR A 35 -0.92 7.02 4.76
N GLN A 36 0.16 7.74 4.48
CA GLN A 36 0.77 7.82 3.16
C GLN A 36 2.08 7.06 3.18
N VAL A 37 2.21 6.04 2.34
CA VAL A 37 3.49 5.35 2.13
C VAL A 37 4.47 6.32 1.46
N ILE A 38 5.66 6.47 2.06
CA ILE A 38 6.73 7.33 1.55
C ILE A 38 7.60 6.53 0.60
N ARG A 39 8.16 5.42 1.08
CA ARG A 39 9.13 4.59 0.35
C ARG A 39 9.23 3.18 0.93
N VAL A 40 9.83 2.29 0.15
CA VAL A 40 10.32 0.98 0.58
C VAL A 40 11.82 1.09 0.79
N THR A 41 12.32 0.55 1.89
CA THR A 41 13.75 0.52 2.23
C THR A 41 14.26 -0.92 2.29
N TYR A 42 15.51 -1.08 1.87
CA TYR A 42 16.23 -2.34 1.77
C TYR A 42 17.37 -2.33 2.79
N PRO A 43 17.09 -2.69 4.07
CA PRO A 43 18.04 -2.47 5.16
C PRO A 43 19.33 -3.28 5.04
N ASN A 44 19.31 -4.44 4.38
CA ASN A 44 20.50 -5.27 4.15
C ASN A 44 20.67 -5.50 2.64
N SER A 45 21.70 -4.90 2.05
CA SER A 45 22.03 -5.08 0.62
C SER A 45 22.54 -6.48 0.27
N LEU A 46 23.00 -7.25 1.26
CA LEU A 46 23.58 -8.59 1.10
C LEU A 46 22.56 -9.73 1.20
N GLU A 47 21.39 -9.48 1.81
CA GLU A 47 20.26 -10.42 1.83
C GLU A 47 19.07 -9.76 1.13
N LEU A 48 19.15 -9.70 -0.20
CA LEU A 48 18.16 -9.12 -1.13
C LEU A 48 16.70 -9.58 -0.94
N TYR A 49 16.42 -10.51 -0.04
CA TYR A 49 15.15 -11.24 -0.01
C TYR A 49 14.50 -11.39 1.36
N ARG A 50 15.10 -10.92 2.46
CA ARG A 50 14.62 -11.40 3.78
C ARG A 50 13.71 -10.45 4.54
N LEU A 51 13.94 -9.14 4.48
CA LEU A 51 13.13 -8.16 5.21
C LEU A 51 13.03 -6.84 4.45
N LEU A 52 11.86 -6.58 3.87
CA LEU A 52 11.53 -5.29 3.26
C LEU A 52 10.89 -4.40 4.31
N ARG A 53 11.24 -3.12 4.33
CA ARG A 53 10.63 -2.14 5.26
C ARG A 53 9.85 -1.10 4.49
N VAL A 54 8.59 -0.91 4.87
CA VAL A 54 7.72 0.14 4.34
C VAL A 54 7.68 1.28 5.34
N GLU A 55 8.13 2.45 4.91
CA GLU A 55 8.05 3.68 5.68
C GLU A 55 6.79 4.46 5.26
N ALA A 56 5.94 4.77 6.23
CA ALA A 56 4.70 5.50 6.03
C ALA A 56 4.58 6.67 7.01
N ARG A 57 3.86 7.70 6.58
CA ARG A 57 3.60 8.92 7.36
C ARG A 57 2.12 9.02 7.69
N SER A 58 1.80 9.27 8.95
CA SER A 58 0.44 9.61 9.36
C SER A 58 0.03 10.96 8.77
N LEU A 59 -1.14 11.00 8.13
CA LEU A 59 -1.72 12.24 7.63
C LEU A 59 -2.38 13.08 8.73
N VAL A 60 -2.51 12.53 9.95
CA VAL A 60 -3.14 13.22 11.09
C VAL A 60 -2.12 14.03 11.87
N ASN A 61 -0.94 13.45 12.14
CA ASN A 61 0.07 14.06 13.02
C ASN A 61 1.49 14.08 12.44
N GLY A 62 1.67 13.64 11.19
CA GLY A 62 2.97 13.63 10.51
C GLY A 62 3.97 12.59 11.02
N ARG A 63 3.61 11.77 12.03
CA ARG A 63 4.53 10.77 12.59
C ARG A 63 4.84 9.67 11.58
N LEU A 64 6.10 9.24 11.59
CA LEU A 64 6.58 8.13 10.78
C LEU A 64 6.23 6.80 11.45
N PHE A 65 5.96 5.80 10.62
CA PHE A 65 5.62 4.43 10.98
C PHE A 65 6.35 3.49 10.02
N ASN A 66 6.95 2.43 10.57
CA ASN A 66 7.66 1.43 9.79
C ASN A 66 6.99 0.07 9.93
N ALA A 67 6.59 -0.53 8.82
CA ALA A 67 6.16 -1.92 8.75
C ALA A 67 7.26 -2.79 8.14
N THR A 68 7.46 -4.00 8.67
CA THR A 68 8.42 -4.96 8.12
C THR A 68 7.66 -6.10 7.46
N ALA A 69 7.90 -6.32 6.17
CA ALA A 69 7.37 -7.44 5.41
C ALA A 69 8.40 -8.57 5.32
N ARG A 70 7.94 -9.81 5.56
CA ARG A 70 8.77 -11.03 5.55
C ARG A 70 8.79 -11.74 4.20
N ALA A 71 7.82 -11.45 3.33
CA ALA A 71 7.68 -12.10 2.02
C ALA A 71 7.77 -11.06 0.91
N GLU A 72 6.75 -10.20 0.79
CA GLU A 72 6.64 -9.26 -0.31
C GLU A 72 6.04 -7.91 0.11
N VAL A 73 6.30 -6.89 -0.72
CA VAL A 73 5.64 -5.59 -0.65
C VAL A 73 4.99 -5.32 -2.00
N ILE A 74 3.67 -5.19 -2.02
CA ILE A 74 2.88 -4.90 -3.22
C ILE A 74 2.53 -3.42 -3.24
N ILE A 75 2.89 -2.70 -4.31
CA ILE A 75 2.60 -1.27 -4.47
C ILE A 75 1.39 -1.09 -5.39
N SER A 76 0.23 -0.80 -4.80
CA SER A 76 -1.04 -0.59 -5.52
C SER A 76 -1.54 0.86 -5.37
N ALA A 77 -0.67 1.85 -5.59
CA ALA A 77 -0.96 3.27 -5.37
C ALA A 77 -1.58 3.99 -6.60
N GLY A 78 -1.89 3.26 -7.66
CA GLY A 78 -2.36 3.80 -8.94
C GLY A 78 -1.23 4.43 -9.78
N ALA A 79 -1.54 4.71 -11.05
CA ALA A 79 -0.54 5.09 -12.05
C ALA A 79 0.25 6.36 -11.68
N LEU A 80 -0.39 7.33 -11.02
CA LEU A 80 0.23 8.62 -10.70
C LEU A 80 1.14 8.56 -9.47
N TYR A 81 0.76 7.82 -8.42
CA TYR A 81 1.51 7.83 -7.16
C TYR A 81 2.52 6.69 -7.04
N MET A 82 2.33 5.59 -7.78
CA MET A 82 3.26 4.46 -7.76
C MET A 82 4.69 4.87 -8.13
N SER A 83 4.86 5.69 -9.18
CA SER A 83 6.18 6.19 -9.60
C SER A 83 6.86 7.01 -8.52
N THR A 84 6.12 7.85 -7.80
CA THR A 84 6.68 8.68 -6.72
C THR A 84 7.18 7.85 -5.53
N ILE A 85 6.50 6.75 -5.21
CA ILE A 85 6.94 5.81 -4.16
C ILE A 85 8.22 5.11 -4.61
N LEU A 86 8.27 4.61 -5.85
CA LEU A 86 9.45 3.94 -6.40
C LEU A 86 10.67 4.86 -6.45
N GLN A 87 10.50 6.09 -6.93
CA GLN A 87 11.58 7.09 -6.99
C GLN A 87 12.14 7.39 -5.59
N ARG A 88 11.27 7.61 -4.58
CA ARG A 88 11.70 7.79 -3.18
C ARG A 88 12.31 6.53 -2.55
N SER A 89 12.13 5.38 -3.18
CA SER A 89 12.75 4.10 -2.81
C SER A 89 14.06 3.85 -3.57
N SER A 90 14.60 4.87 -4.26
CA SER A 90 15.77 4.76 -5.14
C SER A 90 15.59 3.78 -6.31
N ILE A 91 14.35 3.64 -6.80
CA ILE A 91 13.99 2.83 -7.96
C ILE A 91 13.44 3.75 -9.04
N GLY A 92 14.20 3.92 -10.13
CA GLY A 92 13.86 4.86 -11.19
C GLY A 92 15.06 5.14 -12.11
N LEU A 93 14.93 6.19 -12.92
CA LEU A 93 16.01 6.69 -13.77
C LEU A 93 17.14 7.22 -12.89
N ALA A 94 18.33 6.62 -12.99
CA ALA A 94 19.47 6.98 -12.15
C ALA A 94 19.90 8.46 -12.26
N SER A 95 19.62 9.12 -13.39
CA SER A 95 19.88 10.56 -13.57
C SER A 95 18.90 11.48 -12.83
N PHE A 96 17.76 10.94 -12.40
CA PHE A 96 16.70 11.66 -11.68
C PHE A 96 16.70 11.40 -10.16
N LEU A 97 17.19 10.21 -9.75
CA LEU A 97 17.30 9.79 -8.36
C LEU A 97 18.42 10.55 -7.63
#